data_AF-A0A523V9I1-F1
#
_entry.id   AF-A0A523V9I1-F1
#
_cell.length_a   1.000
_cell.length_b   1.000
_cell.length_c   1.000
_cell.angle_alpha   90.00
_cell.angle_beta   90.00
_cell.angle_gamma   90.00
#
_symmetry.space_group_name_H-M   'P 1'
#
loop_
_entity.id
_entity.type
_entity.pdbx_description
1 polymer ?
#
loop_
_entity_poly.entity_id
_entity_poly.type
_entity_poly.pdbx_seq_one_letter_code
_entity_poly.pdbx_strand_id
1 'polypeptide(L)'
;MLHEGRPSAQLKEWTDRLAPVVAKAQAILSAADPAKLARRSGCDRHSDGSLRLAFFGQELAISAGEFVVSRADSGEPASSFTSSVVLTYLATADGTTPSGRWIGFRELPNGLFYADAFQGYSGARLVRELQGGVEAFRSAAEALGGQEVEIGDAGYAFPALPRVRLALAFWEGDEELAAQARVLFEDSAALYMPTDGLAILGSPLVGRLLKAAG
;
A
#
# COMPACT_ATOMS: atom_id res chain seq x y z
N MET A 1 5.54 0.65 19.22
CA MET A 1 4.19 1.08 19.64
C MET A 1 3.64 2.02 18.59
N LEU A 2 2.63 1.59 17.84
CA LEU A 2 1.98 2.38 16.80
C LEU A 2 1.10 3.43 17.51
N HIS A 3 1.35 4.72 17.27
CA HIS A 3 0.44 5.76 17.77
C HIS A 3 -0.90 5.63 17.06
N GLU A 4 -1.94 5.37 17.85
CA GLU A 4 -3.34 5.33 17.44
C GLU A 4 -3.82 6.74 17.08
N GLY A 5 -3.46 7.20 15.88
CA GLY A 5 -4.25 8.23 15.21
C GLY A 5 -5.66 7.67 15.01
N ARG A 6 -6.69 8.44 15.39
CA ARG A 6 -8.11 8.05 15.18
C ARG A 6 -8.27 7.48 13.76
N PRO A 7 -8.81 6.24 13.60
CA PRO A 7 -9.09 5.67 12.29
C PRO A 7 -9.81 6.70 11.43
N SER A 8 -9.33 6.95 10.21
CA SER A 8 -10.13 7.73 9.26
C SER A 8 -11.50 7.06 9.13
N ALA A 9 -12.56 7.82 8.86
CA ALA A 9 -13.91 7.26 8.70
C ALA A 9 -13.93 6.08 7.71
N GLN A 10 -13.06 6.13 6.70
CA GLN A 10 -12.85 5.08 5.70
C GLN A 10 -12.15 3.83 6.28
N LEU A 11 -11.14 3.99 7.14
CA LEU A 11 -10.53 2.84 7.83
C LEU A 11 -11.56 2.14 8.71
N LYS A 12 -12.46 2.89 9.36
CA LYS A 12 -13.55 2.34 10.17
C LYS A 12 -14.60 1.60 9.32
N GLU A 13 -15.09 2.21 8.23
CA GLU A 13 -16.03 1.56 7.31
C GLU A 13 -15.44 0.30 6.66
N TRP A 14 -14.14 0.33 6.33
CA TRP A 14 -13.45 -0.84 5.82
C TRP A 14 -13.30 -1.91 6.90
N THR A 15 -12.93 -1.51 8.13
CA THR A 15 -12.85 -2.39 9.32
C THR A 15 -14.16 -3.15 9.56
N ASP A 16 -15.29 -2.43 9.49
CA ASP A 16 -16.63 -3.02 9.67
C ASP A 16 -17.01 -4.00 8.55
N ARG A 17 -16.33 -3.92 7.39
CA ARG A 17 -16.52 -4.80 6.22
C ARG A 17 -15.46 -5.89 6.09
N LEU A 18 -14.50 -6.00 7.03
CA LEU A 18 -13.37 -6.92 6.86
C LEU A 18 -13.78 -8.39 6.88
N ALA A 19 -14.65 -8.79 7.80
CA ALA A 19 -15.05 -10.18 7.93
C ALA A 19 -15.65 -10.75 6.63
N PRO A 20 -16.65 -10.10 5.97
CA PRO A 20 -17.18 -10.61 4.71
C PRO A 20 -16.17 -10.50 3.55
N VAL A 21 -15.30 -9.49 3.53
CA VAL A 21 -14.24 -9.35 2.53
C VAL A 21 -13.23 -10.50 2.64
N VAL A 22 -12.78 -10.81 3.85
CA VAL A 22 -11.87 -11.92 4.16
C VAL A 22 -12.49 -13.25 3.78
N ALA A 23 -13.73 -13.52 4.20
CA ALA A 23 -14.42 -14.77 3.88
C ALA A 23 -14.58 -14.96 2.37
N LYS A 24 -14.94 -13.89 1.64
CA LYS A 24 -15.03 -13.92 0.17
C LYS A 24 -13.66 -14.18 -0.47
N ALA A 25 -12.61 -13.50 0.00
CA ALA A 25 -11.26 -13.70 -0.50
C ALA A 25 -10.80 -15.15 -0.28
N GLN A 26 -10.98 -15.70 0.94
CA GLN A 26 -10.67 -17.09 1.24
C GLN A 26 -11.43 -18.06 0.33
N ALA A 27 -12.72 -17.85 0.09
CA ALA A 27 -13.49 -18.70 -0.82
C ALA A 27 -12.95 -18.69 -2.26
N ILE A 28 -12.54 -17.52 -2.77
CA ILE A 28 -11.89 -17.39 -4.10
C ILE A 28 -10.56 -18.14 -4.11
N LEU A 29 -9.74 -17.94 -3.07
CA LEU A 29 -8.40 -18.49 -2.97
C LEU A 29 -8.40 -20.02 -2.82
N SER A 30 -9.32 -20.58 -2.04
CA SER A 30 -9.47 -22.02 -1.86
C SER A 30 -9.88 -22.76 -3.15
N ALA A 31 -10.49 -22.06 -4.10
CA ALA A 31 -10.82 -22.60 -5.42
C ALA A 31 -9.70 -22.41 -6.47
N ALA A 32 -8.65 -21.66 -6.14
CA ALA A 32 -7.59 -21.31 -7.07
C ALA A 32 -6.41 -22.30 -7.02
N ASP A 33 -5.71 -22.42 -8.15
CA ASP A 33 -4.47 -23.18 -8.25
C ASP A 33 -3.32 -22.41 -7.55
N PRO A 34 -2.68 -22.98 -6.52
CA PRO A 34 -1.61 -22.31 -5.77
C PRO A 34 -0.44 -21.84 -6.65
N ALA A 35 -0.11 -22.57 -7.71
CA ALA A 35 0.97 -22.18 -8.61
C ALA A 35 0.59 -20.94 -9.45
N LYS A 36 -0.69 -20.84 -9.84
CA LYS A 36 -1.21 -19.64 -10.52
C LYS A 36 -1.29 -18.45 -9.56
N LEU A 37 -1.70 -18.67 -8.31
CA LEU A 37 -1.71 -17.63 -7.29
C LEU A 37 -0.31 -17.02 -7.12
N ALA A 38 0.69 -17.85 -6.80
CA ALA A 38 2.07 -17.42 -6.61
C ALA A 38 2.58 -16.60 -7.81
N ARG A 39 2.37 -17.09 -9.04
CA ARG A 39 2.79 -16.37 -10.26
C ARG A 39 2.09 -15.02 -10.42
N ARG A 40 0.77 -14.96 -10.22
CA ARG A 40 -0.03 -13.73 -10.43
C ARG A 40 0.25 -12.68 -9.38
N SER A 41 0.38 -13.10 -8.12
CA SER A 41 0.63 -12.20 -7.01
C SER A 41 2.12 -11.94 -6.75
N GLY A 42 3.03 -12.60 -7.47
CA GLY A 42 4.47 -12.49 -7.21
C GLY A 42 4.87 -12.97 -5.81
N CYS A 43 4.11 -13.89 -5.22
CA CYS A 43 4.43 -14.50 -3.94
C CYS A 43 5.32 -15.73 -4.14
N ASP A 44 6.15 -16.04 -3.15
CA ASP A 44 6.96 -17.24 -3.15
C ASP A 44 6.17 -18.41 -2.57
N ARG A 45 6.29 -19.58 -3.18
CA ARG A 45 5.67 -20.81 -2.68
C ARG A 45 6.73 -21.66 -1.96
N HIS A 46 6.42 -22.04 -0.73
CA HIS A 46 7.30 -22.87 0.09
C HIS A 46 6.99 -24.35 -0.05
N SER A 47 7.91 -25.19 0.41
CA SER A 47 7.81 -26.65 0.34
C SER A 47 6.63 -27.22 1.11
N ASP A 48 6.20 -26.54 2.17
CA ASP A 48 5.02 -26.86 2.97
C ASP A 48 3.70 -26.41 2.32
N GLY A 49 3.77 -25.78 1.14
CA GLY A 49 2.62 -25.27 0.40
C GLY A 49 2.15 -23.88 0.85
N SER A 50 2.75 -23.29 1.87
CA SER A 50 2.48 -21.91 2.27
C SER A 50 2.97 -20.92 1.20
N LEU A 51 2.35 -19.74 1.20
CA LEU A 51 2.81 -18.60 0.39
C LEU A 51 3.54 -17.60 1.28
N ARG A 52 4.55 -16.94 0.74
CA ARG A 52 5.24 -15.82 1.38
C ARG A 52 5.26 -14.58 0.50
N LEU A 53 5.14 -13.43 1.15
CA LEU A 53 5.25 -12.13 0.51
C LEU A 53 5.71 -11.07 1.50
N ALA A 54 6.28 -10.00 0.96
CA ALA A 54 6.57 -8.79 1.72
C ALA A 54 5.35 -7.83 1.69
N PHE A 55 4.96 -7.36 2.88
CA PHE A 55 3.99 -6.28 3.05
C PHE A 55 4.68 -5.09 3.71
N PHE A 56 4.99 -4.05 2.92
CA PHE A 56 5.85 -2.93 3.34
C PHE A 56 7.15 -3.38 4.02
N GLY A 57 7.85 -4.34 3.40
CA GLY A 57 9.10 -4.90 3.90
C GLY A 57 8.96 -5.94 5.03
N GLN A 58 7.81 -6.09 5.67
CA GLN A 58 7.57 -7.18 6.62
C GLN A 58 7.22 -8.46 5.85
N GLU A 59 8.01 -9.51 6.00
CA GLU A 59 7.65 -10.83 5.46
C GLU A 59 6.47 -11.44 6.22
N LEU A 60 5.48 -11.90 5.46
CA LEU A 60 4.30 -12.59 5.94
C LEU A 60 4.23 -13.99 5.34
N ALA A 61 3.73 -14.93 6.13
CA ALA A 61 3.41 -16.29 5.70
C ALA A 61 1.89 -16.50 5.69
N ILE A 62 1.40 -17.14 4.64
CA ILE A 62 -0.01 -17.45 4.43
C ILE A 62 -0.15 -18.97 4.38
N SER A 63 -0.88 -19.54 5.34
CA SER A 63 -1.05 -21.00 5.45
C SER A 63 -1.77 -21.57 4.24
N ALA A 64 -1.41 -22.80 3.86
CA ALA A 64 -2.14 -23.55 2.87
C ALA A 64 -3.54 -23.90 3.40
N GLY A 65 -4.57 -23.83 2.55
CA GLY A 65 -5.93 -24.23 2.87
C GLY A 65 -6.77 -23.12 3.51
N GLU A 66 -6.47 -22.73 4.74
CA GLU A 66 -7.27 -21.72 5.48
C GLU A 66 -6.85 -20.28 5.20
N PHE A 67 -5.69 -20.07 4.56
CA PHE A 67 -5.12 -18.76 4.26
C PHE A 67 -4.99 -17.86 5.50
N VAL A 68 -4.55 -18.44 6.61
CA VAL A 68 -4.22 -17.68 7.83
C VAL A 68 -2.94 -16.90 7.58
N VAL A 69 -3.00 -15.59 7.77
CA VAL A 69 -1.85 -14.69 7.60
C VAL A 69 -1.14 -14.54 8.94
N SER A 70 0.17 -14.76 8.93
CA SER A 70 1.04 -14.66 10.09
C SER A 70 2.35 -13.96 9.71
N ARG A 71 3.09 -13.47 10.68
CA ARG A 71 4.43 -12.95 10.43
C ARG A 71 5.40 -14.10 10.20
N ALA A 72 6.26 -14.02 9.19
CA ALA A 72 7.18 -15.11 8.86
C ALA A 72 8.31 -15.27 9.90
N ASP A 73 8.64 -14.22 10.64
CA ASP A 73 9.71 -14.18 11.64
C ASP A 73 9.29 -14.76 13.00
N SER A 74 8.09 -14.43 13.49
CA SER A 74 7.59 -14.86 14.80
C SER A 74 6.53 -15.96 14.74
N GLY A 75 5.89 -16.17 13.59
CA GLY A 75 4.72 -17.04 13.45
C GLY A 75 3.45 -16.47 14.09
N GLU A 76 3.50 -15.26 14.67
CA GLU A 76 2.34 -14.64 15.28
C GLU A 76 1.28 -14.28 14.22
N PRO A 77 -0.02 -14.43 14.53
CA PRO A 77 -1.10 -14.01 13.63
C PRO A 77 -0.98 -12.53 13.27
N ALA A 78 -1.16 -12.22 11.99
CA ALA A 78 -1.28 -10.84 11.54
C ALA A 78 -2.59 -10.23 12.03
N SER A 79 -2.62 -8.90 12.17
CA SER A 79 -3.87 -8.21 12.52
C SER A 79 -4.95 -8.45 11.46
N SER A 80 -6.23 -8.43 11.86
CA SER A 80 -7.35 -8.61 10.92
C SER A 80 -7.28 -7.66 9.73
N PHE A 81 -6.83 -6.43 9.98
CA PHE A 81 -6.55 -5.44 8.95
C PHE A 81 -5.48 -5.94 7.95
N THR A 82 -4.31 -6.35 8.42
CA THR A 82 -3.24 -6.87 7.55
C THR A 82 -3.71 -8.09 6.77
N SER A 83 -4.36 -9.03 7.44
CA SER A 83 -4.93 -10.23 6.83
C SER A 83 -5.90 -9.87 5.71
N SER A 84 -6.80 -8.91 5.93
CA SER A 84 -7.76 -8.50 4.92
C SER A 84 -7.13 -7.84 3.69
N VAL A 85 -6.09 -7.02 3.87
CA VAL A 85 -5.34 -6.42 2.75
C VAL A 85 -4.67 -7.52 1.93
N VAL A 86 -3.94 -8.40 2.61
CA VAL A 86 -3.15 -9.47 1.97
C VAL A 86 -4.05 -10.46 1.23
N LEU A 87 -5.15 -10.88 1.85
CA LEU A 87 -6.07 -11.83 1.22
C LEU A 87 -6.82 -11.20 0.05
N THR A 88 -7.24 -9.93 0.17
CA THR A 88 -7.86 -9.22 -0.96
C THR A 88 -6.88 -9.07 -2.12
N TYR A 89 -5.60 -8.76 -1.82
CA TYR A 89 -4.54 -8.71 -2.83
C TYR A 89 -4.39 -10.04 -3.57
N LEU A 90 -4.23 -11.14 -2.82
CA LEU A 90 -4.08 -12.48 -3.40
C LEU A 90 -5.29 -12.88 -4.25
N ALA A 91 -6.50 -12.52 -3.80
CA ALA A 91 -7.74 -12.87 -4.51
C ALA A 91 -7.98 -12.03 -5.77
N THR A 92 -7.38 -10.84 -5.85
CA THR A 92 -7.57 -9.90 -6.97
C THR A 92 -6.46 -10.02 -8.02
N ALA A 93 -5.23 -10.34 -7.60
CA ALA A 93 -4.05 -10.38 -8.45
C ALA A 93 -4.26 -11.19 -9.74
N ASP A 94 -4.09 -10.53 -10.89
CA ASP A 94 -4.25 -11.14 -12.21
C ASP A 94 -2.92 -11.48 -12.91
N GLY A 95 -1.81 -10.95 -12.41
CA GLY A 95 -0.45 -11.12 -12.93
C GLY A 95 0.00 -10.04 -13.92
N THR A 96 -0.78 -8.98 -14.11
CA THR A 96 -0.44 -7.87 -15.00
C THR A 96 0.81 -7.14 -14.53
N THR A 97 1.82 -7.03 -15.39
CA THR A 97 3.04 -6.29 -15.06
C THR A 97 2.78 -4.78 -15.24
N PRO A 98 3.19 -3.93 -14.28
CA PRO A 98 3.06 -2.47 -14.42
C PRO A 98 3.75 -1.96 -15.69
N SER A 99 3.20 -0.91 -16.31
CA SER A 99 3.82 -0.30 -17.50
C SER A 99 4.99 0.65 -17.15
N GLY A 100 5.28 0.83 -15.86
CA GLY A 100 6.23 1.82 -15.34
C GLY A 100 5.65 3.23 -15.20
N ARG A 101 4.37 3.44 -15.54
CA ARG A 101 3.67 4.72 -15.38
C ARG A 101 3.05 4.86 -13.99
N TRP A 102 3.01 6.11 -13.54
CA TRP A 102 2.41 6.52 -12.28
C TRP A 102 1.15 7.32 -12.53
N ILE A 103 0.09 7.00 -11.79
CA ILE A 103 -1.20 7.67 -11.86
C ILE A 103 -1.58 8.24 -10.49
N GLY A 104 -2.33 9.34 -10.51
CA GLY A 104 -2.92 9.92 -9.31
C GLY A 104 -4.18 9.18 -8.86
N PHE A 105 -4.59 9.42 -7.62
CA PHE A 105 -5.80 8.78 -7.06
C PHE A 105 -7.07 9.04 -7.89
N ARG A 106 -7.19 10.22 -8.53
CA ARG A 106 -8.34 10.58 -9.39
C ARG A 106 -8.52 9.66 -10.60
N GLU A 107 -7.43 9.05 -11.06
CA GLU A 107 -7.40 8.19 -12.25
C GLU A 107 -7.74 6.73 -11.91
N LEU A 108 -7.73 6.35 -10.63
CA LEU A 108 -8.18 5.04 -10.20
C LEU A 108 -9.69 4.86 -10.43
N PRO A 109 -10.18 3.62 -10.63
CA PRO A 109 -11.61 3.35 -10.74
C PRO A 109 -12.38 3.94 -9.56
N ASN A 110 -13.40 4.77 -9.83
CA ASN A 110 -14.19 5.50 -8.81
C ASN A 110 -13.37 6.45 -7.90
N GLY A 111 -12.09 6.72 -8.22
CA GLY A 111 -11.20 7.53 -7.40
C GLY A 111 -11.56 9.01 -7.39
N LEU A 112 -12.16 9.51 -8.48
CA LEU A 112 -12.60 10.91 -8.60
C LEU A 112 -13.50 11.37 -7.43
N PHE A 113 -14.40 10.50 -6.96
CA PHE A 113 -15.36 10.84 -5.89
C PHE A 113 -14.71 11.05 -4.52
N TYR A 114 -13.50 10.53 -4.31
CA TYR A 114 -12.81 10.53 -3.02
C TYR A 114 -11.43 11.19 -3.05
N ALA A 115 -10.99 11.66 -4.21
CA ALA A 115 -9.64 12.16 -4.38
C ALA A 115 -9.29 13.34 -3.48
N ASP A 116 -10.22 14.26 -3.25
CA ASP A 116 -9.97 15.42 -2.39
C ASP A 116 -9.83 15.02 -0.93
N ALA A 117 -10.67 14.07 -0.47
CA ALA A 117 -10.54 13.50 0.87
C ALA A 117 -9.19 12.77 1.01
N PHE A 118 -8.84 11.91 0.06
CA PHE A 118 -7.58 11.18 0.04
C PHE A 118 -6.38 12.14 0.07
N GLN A 119 -6.36 13.15 -0.79
CA GLN A 119 -5.31 14.16 -0.83
C GLN A 119 -5.18 14.90 0.51
N GLY A 120 -6.30 15.21 1.17
CA GLY A 120 -6.34 15.93 2.44
C GLY A 120 -5.62 15.21 3.59
N TYR A 121 -5.79 13.89 3.72
CA TYR A 121 -5.12 13.10 4.78
C TYR A 121 -3.81 12.43 4.34
N SER A 122 -3.41 12.57 3.08
CA SER A 122 -2.16 12.02 2.55
C SER A 122 -1.20 13.14 2.12
N GLY A 123 -1.19 13.55 0.86
CA GLY A 123 -0.25 14.53 0.31
C GLY A 123 -0.29 15.89 1.03
N ALA A 124 -1.48 16.45 1.27
CA ALA A 124 -1.62 17.72 1.98
C ALA A 124 -1.17 17.60 3.45
N ARG A 125 -1.41 16.44 4.07
CA ARG A 125 -0.91 16.14 5.41
C ARG A 125 0.61 16.10 5.44
N LEU A 126 1.23 15.47 4.45
CA LEU A 126 2.69 15.39 4.33
C LEU A 126 3.32 16.78 4.28
N VAL A 127 2.83 17.64 3.39
CA VAL A 127 3.32 19.03 3.29
C VAL A 127 3.16 19.79 4.60
N ARG A 128 2.02 19.62 5.28
CA ARG A 128 1.73 20.34 6.54
C ARG A 128 2.58 19.89 7.72
N GLU A 129 2.89 18.59 7.82
CA GLU A 129 3.55 17.99 8.98
C GLU A 129 5.07 17.83 8.78
N LEU A 130 5.56 17.79 7.54
CA LEU A 130 6.98 17.66 7.25
C LEU A 130 7.71 18.98 7.52
N GLN A 131 8.75 18.93 8.34
CA GLN A 131 9.65 20.06 8.57
C GLN A 131 10.94 19.83 7.77
N GLY A 132 11.47 20.89 7.15
CA GLY A 132 12.73 20.82 6.39
C GLY A 132 12.61 20.61 4.88
N GLY A 133 11.39 20.68 4.32
CA GLY A 133 11.15 20.72 2.87
C GLY A 133 11.61 19.45 2.13
N VAL A 134 11.98 19.62 0.86
CA VAL A 134 12.38 18.54 -0.05
C VAL A 134 13.58 17.73 0.46
N GLU A 135 14.53 18.36 1.16
CA GLU A 135 15.70 17.64 1.69
C GLU A 135 15.33 16.70 2.84
N ALA A 136 14.44 17.13 3.74
CA ALA A 136 13.89 16.25 4.77
C ALA A 136 13.07 15.12 4.14
N PHE A 137 12.33 15.41 3.07
CA PHE A 137 11.59 14.40 2.31
C PHE A 137 12.53 13.34 1.71
N ARG A 138 13.61 13.75 1.02
CA ARG A 138 14.61 12.84 0.43
C ARG A 138 15.23 11.93 1.48
N SER A 139 15.77 12.53 2.54
CA SER A 139 16.42 11.80 3.63
C SER A 139 15.47 10.76 4.27
N ALA A 140 14.23 11.15 4.56
CA ALA A 140 13.23 10.26 5.14
C ALA A 140 12.81 9.14 4.16
N ALA A 141 12.66 9.45 2.88
CA ALA A 141 12.32 8.46 1.86
C ALA A 141 13.43 7.42 1.68
N GLU A 142 14.69 7.85 1.63
CA GLU A 142 15.87 6.98 1.55
C GLU A 142 16.03 6.12 2.79
N ALA A 143 15.82 6.67 3.99
CA ALA A 143 15.83 5.92 5.23
C ALA A 143 14.78 4.79 5.28
N LEU A 144 13.69 4.94 4.53
CA LEU A 144 12.65 3.91 4.36
C LEU A 144 12.94 2.92 3.23
N GLY A 145 14.08 3.04 2.55
CA GLY A 145 14.45 2.23 1.39
C GLY A 145 13.66 2.59 0.13
N GLY A 146 13.17 3.82 0.04
CA GLY A 146 12.52 4.34 -1.17
C GLY A 146 13.47 4.32 -2.37
N GLN A 147 12.94 3.98 -3.53
CA GLN A 147 13.67 4.03 -4.80
C GLN A 147 13.32 5.31 -5.54
N GLU A 148 14.30 6.11 -5.90
CA GLU A 148 14.06 7.39 -6.59
C GLU A 148 13.31 7.17 -7.91
N VAL A 149 12.37 8.09 -8.21
CA VAL A 149 11.63 8.18 -9.47
C VAL A 149 11.59 9.63 -9.93
N GLU A 150 11.66 9.84 -11.24
CA GLU A 150 11.70 11.18 -11.84
C GLU A 150 10.31 11.85 -11.88
N ILE A 151 9.79 12.24 -10.71
CA ILE A 151 8.49 12.90 -10.57
C ILE A 151 8.57 14.00 -9.52
N GLY A 152 8.22 15.23 -9.93
CA GLY A 152 8.33 16.41 -9.08
C GLY A 152 9.78 16.80 -8.82
N ASP A 153 9.99 17.58 -7.77
CA ASP A 153 11.34 17.96 -7.35
C ASP A 153 12.02 16.79 -6.64
N ALA A 154 11.24 15.95 -5.93
CA ALA A 154 11.70 14.67 -5.42
C ALA A 154 10.58 13.62 -5.47
N GLY A 155 10.89 12.43 -5.98
CA GLY A 155 9.96 11.31 -6.06
C GLY A 155 10.60 10.02 -5.59
N TYR A 156 9.89 9.24 -4.77
CA TYR A 156 10.35 7.91 -4.33
C TYR A 156 9.23 6.89 -4.38
N ALA A 157 9.54 5.71 -4.89
CA ALA A 157 8.68 4.55 -4.98
C ALA A 157 8.99 3.51 -3.90
N PHE A 158 7.94 2.89 -3.37
CA PHE A 158 7.98 1.95 -2.26
C PHE A 158 7.15 0.71 -2.61
N PRO A 159 7.71 -0.50 -2.48
CA PRO A 159 6.92 -1.73 -2.63
C PRO A 159 6.00 -1.90 -1.42
N ALA A 160 4.70 -1.73 -1.63
CA ALA A 160 3.70 -2.02 -0.61
C ALA A 160 3.41 -3.54 -0.55
N LEU A 161 3.32 -4.16 -1.73
CA LEU A 161 3.14 -5.59 -1.98
C LEU A 161 3.99 -5.99 -3.20
N PRO A 162 4.23 -7.29 -3.48
CA PRO A 162 5.15 -7.70 -4.55
C PRO A 162 4.85 -7.13 -5.95
N ARG A 163 3.57 -6.86 -6.25
CA ARG A 163 3.11 -6.29 -7.54
C ARG A 163 2.39 -4.95 -7.39
N VAL A 164 2.50 -4.30 -6.23
CA VAL A 164 1.91 -2.98 -5.99
C VAL A 164 2.95 -2.07 -5.38
N ARG A 165 3.48 -1.15 -6.18
CA ARG A 165 4.30 -0.05 -5.69
C ARG A 165 3.47 1.23 -5.61
N LEU A 166 3.79 2.02 -4.62
CA LEU A 166 3.25 3.36 -4.41
C LEU A 166 4.41 4.34 -4.51
N ALA A 167 4.17 5.54 -5.02
CA ALA A 167 5.16 6.59 -4.98
C ALA A 167 4.67 7.78 -4.16
N LEU A 168 5.60 8.45 -3.50
CA LEU A 168 5.41 9.80 -3.00
C LEU A 168 6.18 10.74 -3.93
N ALA A 169 5.49 11.74 -4.44
CA ALA A 169 6.11 12.83 -5.19
C ALA A 169 5.92 14.13 -4.42
N PHE A 170 6.97 14.93 -4.34
CA PHE A 170 7.04 16.20 -3.65
C PHE A 170 7.47 17.28 -4.64
N TRP A 171 6.76 18.40 -4.60
CA TRP A 171 7.09 19.63 -5.30
C TRP A 171 7.37 20.68 -4.25
N GLU A 172 8.59 21.21 -4.24
CA GLU A 172 8.98 22.32 -3.39
C GLU A 172 8.20 23.56 -3.81
N GLY A 173 7.77 24.34 -2.83
CA GLY A 173 7.11 25.61 -3.09
C GLY A 173 8.14 26.70 -3.36
N ASP A 174 7.67 27.81 -3.91
CA ASP A 174 8.43 29.03 -4.06
C ASP A 174 7.59 30.24 -3.59
N GLU A 175 8.00 31.45 -3.96
CA GLU A 175 7.30 32.68 -3.59
C GLU A 175 5.90 32.79 -4.22
N GLU A 176 5.63 32.07 -5.32
CA GLU A 176 4.39 32.15 -6.09
C GLU A 176 3.48 30.93 -5.85
N LEU A 177 4.05 29.76 -5.56
CA LEU A 177 3.35 28.49 -5.44
C LEU A 177 3.67 27.79 -4.12
N ALA A 178 2.61 27.34 -3.42
CA ALA A 178 2.78 26.53 -2.22
C ALA A 178 3.31 25.13 -2.57
N ALA A 179 4.13 24.57 -1.68
CA ALA A 179 4.62 23.20 -1.77
C ALA A 179 3.46 22.19 -1.90
N GLN A 180 3.69 21.12 -2.66
CA GLN A 180 2.70 20.07 -2.89
C GLN A 180 3.33 18.70 -2.70
N ALA A 181 2.54 17.75 -2.22
CA ALA A 181 2.93 16.34 -2.25
C ALA A 181 1.74 15.49 -2.70
N ARG A 182 2.01 14.34 -3.31
CA ARG A 182 1.00 13.39 -3.78
C ARG A 182 1.44 11.96 -3.53
N VAL A 183 0.48 11.12 -3.16
CA VAL A 183 0.63 9.66 -3.29
C VAL A 183 0.19 9.25 -4.69
N LEU A 184 1.04 8.52 -5.37
CA LEU A 184 0.83 7.99 -6.72
C LEU A 184 0.84 6.46 -6.68
N PHE A 185 0.25 5.87 -7.71
CA PHE A 185 0.06 4.43 -7.85
C PHE A 185 0.60 3.99 -9.19
N GLU A 186 1.16 2.77 -9.29
CA GLU A 186 1.38 2.17 -10.59
C GLU A 186 0.05 2.01 -11.33
N ASP A 187 0.04 2.16 -12.65
CA ASP A 187 -1.18 2.11 -13.46
C ASP A 187 -1.92 0.76 -13.40
N SER A 188 -1.21 -0.32 -13.05
CA SER A 188 -1.78 -1.64 -12.82
C SER A 188 -2.33 -1.84 -11.40
N ALA A 189 -2.17 -0.90 -10.46
CA ALA A 189 -2.48 -1.12 -9.04
C ALA A 189 -3.94 -1.55 -8.80
N ALA A 190 -4.88 -1.02 -9.61
CA ALA A 190 -6.30 -1.37 -9.53
C ALA A 190 -6.62 -2.83 -9.93
N LEU A 191 -5.69 -3.52 -10.60
CA LEU A 191 -5.78 -4.94 -10.94
C LEU A 191 -5.35 -5.87 -9.78
N TYR A 192 -4.79 -5.28 -8.73
CA TYR A 192 -4.31 -5.98 -7.54
C TYR A 192 -5.09 -5.60 -6.29
N MET A 193 -5.70 -4.43 -6.27
CA MET A 193 -6.40 -3.91 -5.10
C MET A 193 -7.47 -2.90 -5.54
N PRO A 194 -8.70 -2.97 -4.97
CA PRO A 194 -9.69 -1.93 -5.20
C PRO A 194 -9.22 -0.57 -4.65
N THR A 195 -9.79 0.50 -5.16
CA THR A 195 -9.39 1.89 -4.87
C THR A 195 -9.42 2.24 -3.38
N ASP A 196 -10.37 1.71 -2.63
CA ASP A 196 -10.44 1.85 -1.16
C ASP A 196 -9.28 1.14 -0.47
N GLY A 197 -8.93 -0.07 -0.91
CA GLY A 197 -7.72 -0.76 -0.48
C GLY A 197 -6.44 0.00 -0.83
N LEU A 198 -6.37 0.61 -2.02
CA LEU A 198 -5.22 1.44 -2.43
C LEU A 198 -5.10 2.71 -1.57
N ALA A 199 -6.21 3.35 -1.20
CA ALA A 199 -6.20 4.46 -0.25
C ALA A 199 -5.63 4.04 1.11
N ILE A 200 -6.01 2.84 1.55
CA ILE A 200 -5.57 2.21 2.80
C ILE A 200 -4.08 1.84 2.76
N LEU A 201 -3.53 1.50 1.60
CA LEU A 201 -2.09 1.31 1.43
C LEU A 201 -1.33 2.65 1.38
N GLY A 202 -1.88 3.65 0.69
CA GLY A 202 -1.24 4.96 0.49
C GLY A 202 -1.13 5.82 1.76
N SER A 203 -2.14 5.81 2.61
CA SER A 203 -2.16 6.66 3.81
C SER A 203 -1.06 6.32 4.85
N PRO A 204 -0.84 5.04 5.23
CA PRO A 204 0.25 4.66 6.12
C PRO A 204 1.64 5.01 5.60
N LEU A 205 1.84 5.08 4.29
CA LEU A 205 3.13 5.45 3.70
C LEU A 205 3.51 6.89 4.09
N VAL A 206 2.56 7.83 4.07
CA VAL A 206 2.78 9.21 4.54
C VAL A 206 3.16 9.23 6.02
N GLY A 207 2.46 8.46 6.85
CA GLY A 207 2.78 8.36 8.28
C GLY A 207 4.17 7.78 8.55
N ARG A 208 4.61 6.80 7.76
CA ARG A 208 5.96 6.25 7.83
C ARG A 208 7.01 7.28 7.44
N LEU A 209 6.77 8.06 6.38
CA LEU A 209 7.71 9.11 5.95
C LEU A 209 7.86 10.20 7.00
N LEU A 210 6.74 10.71 7.54
CA LEU A 210 6.78 11.72 8.60
C LEU A 210 7.52 11.23 9.85
N LYS A 211 7.37 9.94 10.19
CA LYS A 211 8.09 9.33 11.32
C LYS A 211 9.58 9.15 11.03
N ALA A 212 9.98 8.94 9.78
CA ALA A 212 11.39 8.82 9.42
C ALA A 212 12.10 10.19 9.33
N ALA A 213 11.33 11.27 9.13
CA ALA A 213 11.84 12.63 9.02
C ALA A 213 12.12 13.31 10.37
N GLY A 214 11.64 12.76 11.49
CA GLY A 214 11.78 13.32 12.85
C GLY A 214 12.23 12.29 13.87
#